data_AF-A0A7X7MZ44-F1
#
_entry.id   AF-A0A7X7MZ44-F1
#
_cell.length_a   1.000
_cell.length_b   1.000
_cell.length_c   1.000
_cell.angle_alpha   90.00
_cell.angle_beta   90.00
_cell.angle_gamma   90.00
#
_symmetry.space_group_name_H-M   'P 1'
#
loop_
_entity.id
_entity.type
_entity.pdbx_description
1 polymer ?
#
loop_
_entity_poly.entity_id
_entity_poly.type
_entity_poly.pdbx_seq_one_letter_code
_entity_poly.pdbx_strand_id
1 'polypeptide(L)'
;MREKIINAVDLLSPERFDLFAKLYYAKNRHDEKAKAKQVYYEHIKAFNPSLKEPGREDKNGYEDFVQTFDTLIDNFSRNDFDNKISLVPITEDNVILDGAHRIAALACFNKKVNVVVCEGVQPKARFDYQYFKNRGLAWNTMDIIANEMVKDIPNIYVACLWPKMKEKSQAISTLKSEFPIAYEKNISCNLTDFKQLISIIYAGQPWVNEPESVNDKALQCFDFKGDIHFVFFTSDSLENVLSIKERIRNLYGQGKHTLHITDNAIETQVIAKNILIEEIRKNWKSSSSAQTLMERIAEHWYYFYKVQLLNWKIKIAKLVGKS
;
A
#
# COMPACT_ATOMS: atom_id res chain seq x y z
N MET A 1 -17.04 16.75 -20.83
CA MET A 1 -15.83 15.89 -20.89
C MET A 1 -14.70 16.70 -21.49
N ARG A 2 -13.66 16.95 -20.69
CA ARG A 2 -12.51 17.77 -21.08
C ARG A 2 -11.28 16.89 -21.22
N GLU A 3 -10.59 16.98 -22.35
CA GLU A 3 -9.33 16.27 -22.56
C GLU A 3 -8.13 17.08 -22.06
N LYS A 4 -7.14 16.41 -21.48
CA LYS A 4 -5.84 17.01 -21.15
C LYS A 4 -4.72 15.98 -21.23
N ILE A 5 -3.48 16.46 -21.30
CA ILE A 5 -2.27 15.64 -21.22
C ILE A 5 -1.66 15.82 -19.83
N ILE A 6 -1.36 14.73 -19.14
CA ILE A 6 -0.78 14.73 -17.79
C ILE A 6 0.33 13.67 -17.68
N ASN A 7 1.31 13.83 -16.78
CA ASN A 7 2.26 12.74 -16.55
C ASN A 7 1.54 11.60 -15.82
N ALA A 8 1.81 10.36 -16.21
CA ALA A 8 1.14 9.21 -15.60
C ALA A 8 1.46 9.07 -14.10
N VAL A 9 2.64 9.53 -13.66
CA VAL A 9 3.03 9.56 -12.24
C VAL A 9 2.13 10.49 -11.40
N ASP A 10 1.61 11.56 -11.99
CA ASP A 10 0.71 12.52 -11.32
C ASP A 10 -0.71 11.94 -11.10
N LEU A 11 -0.99 10.74 -11.65
CA LEU A 11 -2.24 10.00 -11.48
C LEU A 11 -2.13 8.85 -10.47
N LEU A 12 -0.94 8.65 -9.88
CA LEU A 12 -0.74 7.68 -8.81
C LEU A 12 -1.37 8.22 -7.51
N SER A 13 -2.20 7.40 -6.87
CA SER A 13 -2.91 7.80 -5.65
C SER A 13 -3.12 6.60 -4.72
N PRO A 14 -3.04 6.77 -3.38
CA PRO A 14 -3.30 5.68 -2.44
C PRO A 14 -4.73 5.11 -2.52
N GLU A 15 -5.69 5.88 -3.06
CA GLU A 15 -7.05 5.41 -3.35
C GLU A 15 -7.09 4.29 -4.41
N ARG A 16 -5.99 4.17 -5.16
CA ARG A 16 -5.74 3.20 -6.22
C ARG A 16 -4.52 2.37 -5.89
N PHE A 17 -4.53 1.72 -4.72
CA PHE A 17 -3.48 0.82 -4.25
C PHE A 17 -3.09 -0.26 -5.29
N ASP A 18 -4.06 -0.64 -6.13
CA ASP A 18 -3.92 -1.55 -7.26
C ASP A 18 -2.91 -1.09 -8.33
N LEU A 19 -2.67 0.23 -8.45
CA LEU A 19 -1.67 0.80 -9.36
C LEU A 19 -0.26 0.41 -8.93
N PHE A 20 0.02 0.44 -7.62
CA PHE A 20 1.36 0.17 -7.11
C PHE A 20 1.75 -1.30 -7.23
N ALA A 21 0.79 -2.23 -7.19
CA ALA A 21 1.05 -3.64 -7.51
C ALA A 21 1.50 -3.83 -8.98
N LYS A 22 0.83 -3.11 -9.89
CA LYS A 22 1.15 -3.13 -11.32
C LYS A 22 2.45 -2.41 -11.63
N LEU A 23 2.71 -1.29 -10.94
CA LEU A 23 3.95 -0.53 -11.07
C LEU A 23 5.14 -1.32 -10.54
N TYR A 24 4.99 -1.98 -9.39
CA TYR A 24 6.00 -2.91 -8.86
C TYR A 24 6.32 -4.00 -9.88
N TYR A 25 5.29 -4.64 -10.47
CA TYR A 25 5.51 -5.62 -11.54
C TYR A 25 6.28 -5.02 -12.72
N ALA A 26 5.83 -3.88 -13.25
CA ALA A 26 6.44 -3.25 -14.41
C ALA A 26 7.92 -2.92 -14.20
N LYS A 27 8.27 -2.38 -13.01
CA LYS A 27 9.65 -2.05 -12.64
C LYS A 27 10.53 -3.28 -12.41
N ASN A 28 9.98 -4.37 -11.86
CA ASN A 28 10.77 -5.49 -11.32
C ASN A 28 10.64 -6.81 -12.11
N ARG A 29 9.87 -6.85 -13.21
CA ARG A 29 9.63 -8.09 -13.97
C ARG A 29 10.88 -8.74 -14.59
N HIS A 30 11.97 -7.99 -14.73
CA HIS A 30 13.26 -8.49 -15.22
C HIS A 30 14.19 -8.87 -14.06
N ASP A 31 14.44 -7.94 -13.13
CA ASP A 31 15.45 -8.11 -12.07
C ASP A 31 14.98 -9.01 -10.91
N GLU A 32 13.69 -8.94 -10.54
CA GLU A 32 13.09 -9.74 -9.47
C GLU A 32 11.89 -10.55 -9.98
N LYS A 33 12.03 -11.15 -11.18
CA LYS A 33 10.94 -11.79 -11.94
C LYS A 33 9.99 -12.66 -11.10
N ALA A 34 10.53 -13.52 -10.23
CA ALA A 34 9.72 -14.42 -9.40
C ALA A 34 8.85 -13.63 -8.41
N LYS A 35 9.44 -12.69 -7.67
CA LYS A 35 8.74 -11.85 -6.69
C LYS A 35 7.76 -10.89 -7.36
N ALA A 36 8.14 -10.28 -8.48
CA ALA A 36 7.26 -9.45 -9.29
C ALA A 36 6.02 -10.22 -9.76
N LYS A 37 6.21 -11.43 -10.32
CA LYS A 37 5.09 -12.30 -10.72
C LYS A 37 4.23 -12.74 -9.55
N GLN A 38 4.82 -13.00 -8.38
CA GLN A 38 4.05 -13.35 -7.18
C GLN A 38 3.15 -12.18 -6.73
N VAL A 39 3.72 -10.98 -6.58
CA VAL A 39 2.98 -9.77 -6.17
C VAL A 39 1.84 -9.49 -7.15
N TYR A 40 2.11 -9.54 -8.45
CA TYR A 40 1.10 -9.32 -9.48
C TYR A 40 -0.02 -10.38 -9.43
N TYR A 41 0.34 -11.66 -9.29
CA TYR A 41 -0.61 -12.77 -9.17
C TYR A 41 -1.55 -12.58 -7.99
N GLU A 42 -1.00 -12.38 -6.79
CA GLU A 42 -1.78 -12.26 -5.57
C GLU A 42 -2.70 -11.05 -5.61
N HIS A 43 -2.22 -9.91 -6.14
CA HIS A 43 -3.05 -8.73 -6.37
C HIS A 43 -4.20 -9.02 -7.37
N ILE A 44 -3.92 -9.66 -8.52
CA ILE A 44 -4.96 -9.96 -9.52
C ILE A 44 -5.98 -10.94 -8.95
N LYS A 45 -5.53 -11.96 -8.19
CA LYS A 45 -6.41 -12.91 -7.50
C LYS A 45 -7.31 -12.21 -6.47
N ALA A 46 -6.78 -11.26 -5.71
CA ALA A 46 -7.58 -10.47 -4.77
C ALA A 46 -8.54 -9.50 -5.49
N PHE A 47 -8.13 -8.93 -6.62
CA PHE A 47 -8.94 -8.00 -7.41
C PHE A 47 -10.07 -8.70 -8.17
N ASN A 48 -9.75 -9.84 -8.76
CA ASN A 48 -10.62 -10.67 -9.59
C ASN A 48 -10.43 -12.15 -9.27
N PRO A 49 -11.10 -12.65 -8.21
CA PRO A 49 -10.93 -14.04 -7.74
C PRO A 49 -11.34 -15.12 -8.75
N SER A 50 -12.17 -14.75 -9.74
CA SER A 50 -12.58 -15.66 -10.80
C SER A 50 -11.51 -15.83 -11.89
N LEU A 51 -10.50 -14.94 -11.91
CA LEU A 51 -9.50 -14.81 -12.97
C LEU A 51 -10.10 -14.70 -14.39
N LYS A 52 -11.38 -14.30 -14.50
CA LYS A 52 -12.05 -14.04 -15.77
C LYS A 52 -12.14 -12.55 -15.99
N GLU A 53 -11.58 -12.05 -17.08
CA GLU A 53 -11.66 -10.63 -17.37
C GLU A 53 -13.12 -10.27 -17.74
N PRO A 54 -13.79 -9.33 -17.03
CA PRO A 54 -15.16 -8.95 -17.35
C PRO A 54 -15.25 -8.48 -18.81
N GLY A 55 -16.10 -9.12 -19.61
CA GLY A 55 -16.27 -8.79 -21.04
C GLY A 55 -15.36 -9.53 -22.02
N ARG A 56 -14.54 -10.50 -21.57
CA ARG A 56 -13.75 -11.38 -22.44
C ARG A 56 -13.94 -12.85 -22.07
N GLU A 57 -14.54 -13.65 -22.95
CA GLU A 57 -14.75 -15.10 -22.75
C GLU A 57 -13.51 -15.94 -23.12
N ASP A 58 -12.56 -15.35 -23.84
CA ASP A 58 -11.37 -16.00 -24.40
C ASP A 58 -10.18 -16.05 -23.43
N LYS A 59 -10.15 -15.20 -22.39
CA LYS A 59 -9.07 -15.14 -21.41
C LYS A 59 -9.42 -15.88 -20.13
N ASN A 60 -8.77 -17.02 -19.95
CA ASN A 60 -9.15 -17.99 -18.92
C ASN A 60 -8.03 -18.32 -17.93
N GLY A 61 -6.89 -17.62 -17.99
CA GLY A 61 -5.75 -17.87 -17.10
C GLY A 61 -5.03 -16.63 -16.60
N TYR A 62 -4.25 -16.79 -15.53
CA TYR A 62 -3.36 -15.75 -15.02
C TYR A 62 -2.28 -15.37 -16.04
N GLU A 63 -1.81 -16.34 -16.81
CA GLU A 63 -0.80 -16.17 -17.86
C GLU A 63 -1.25 -15.18 -18.93
N ASP A 64 -2.55 -15.16 -19.28
CA ASP A 64 -3.12 -14.22 -20.25
C ASP A 64 -3.01 -12.77 -19.72
N PHE A 65 -3.26 -12.56 -18.43
CA PHE A 65 -3.09 -11.26 -17.78
C PHE A 65 -1.64 -10.80 -17.78
N VAL A 66 -0.70 -11.73 -17.54
CA VAL A 66 0.74 -11.45 -17.57
C VAL A 66 1.18 -11.07 -18.98
N GLN A 67 0.86 -11.89 -19.99
CA GLN A 67 1.27 -11.65 -21.37
C GLN A 67 0.69 -10.35 -21.93
N THR A 68 -0.58 -10.07 -21.62
CA THR A 68 -1.23 -8.81 -22.02
C THR A 68 -0.52 -7.62 -21.40
N PHE A 69 -0.20 -7.69 -20.11
CA PHE A 69 0.46 -6.59 -19.42
C PHE A 69 1.91 -6.42 -19.89
N ASP A 70 2.62 -7.52 -20.12
CA ASP A 70 3.98 -7.51 -20.65
C ASP A 70 4.04 -6.81 -22.01
N THR A 71 3.15 -7.19 -22.92
CA THR A 71 3.03 -6.55 -24.25
C THR A 71 2.77 -5.06 -24.13
N LEU A 72 1.90 -4.66 -23.20
CA LEU A 72 1.58 -3.26 -22.94
C LEU A 72 2.82 -2.48 -22.45
N ILE A 73 3.56 -3.03 -21.49
CA ILE A 73 4.81 -2.45 -20.97
C ILE A 73 5.84 -2.30 -22.09
N ASP A 74 6.01 -3.34 -22.91
CA ASP A 74 6.99 -3.34 -24.02
C ASP A 74 6.64 -2.37 -25.14
N ASN A 75 5.36 -2.14 -25.42
CA ASN A 75 4.93 -1.12 -26.37
C ASN A 75 5.21 0.29 -25.81
N PHE A 76 4.94 0.48 -24.51
CA PHE A 76 5.21 1.76 -23.88
C PHE A 76 6.69 2.05 -23.71
N SER A 77 7.57 1.06 -23.53
CA SER A 77 9.01 1.31 -23.44
C SER A 77 9.58 1.88 -24.76
N ARG A 78 9.11 1.37 -25.91
CA ARG A 78 9.61 1.69 -27.26
C ARG A 78 9.11 2.99 -27.89
N ASN A 79 8.23 3.76 -27.22
CA ASN A 79 7.50 4.91 -27.80
C ASN A 79 6.51 4.54 -28.91
N ASP A 80 6.22 3.26 -29.11
CA ASP A 80 5.38 2.75 -30.22
C ASP A 80 3.87 2.94 -29.98
N PHE A 81 3.48 3.59 -28.90
CA PHE A 81 2.09 3.68 -28.50
C PHE A 81 1.50 5.07 -28.78
N ASP A 82 0.46 5.10 -29.62
CA ASP A 82 -0.24 6.34 -29.94
C ASP A 82 -1.07 6.83 -28.75
N ASN A 83 -0.59 7.91 -28.12
CA ASN A 83 -1.27 8.55 -26.99
C ASN A 83 -2.69 9.02 -27.37
N LYS A 84 -3.02 9.23 -28.65
CA LYS A 84 -4.36 9.62 -29.12
C LYS A 84 -5.39 8.50 -29.08
N ILE A 85 -4.99 7.23 -29.11
CA ILE A 85 -5.90 6.06 -29.18
C ILE A 85 -6.38 5.62 -27.78
N SER A 86 -5.99 6.34 -26.73
CA SER A 86 -5.82 5.73 -25.41
C SER A 86 -6.18 6.66 -24.26
N LEU A 87 -7.31 7.35 -24.41
CA LEU A 87 -7.89 8.19 -23.36
C LEU A 87 -8.12 7.36 -22.09
N VAL A 88 -7.62 7.87 -20.95
CA VAL A 88 -7.91 7.31 -19.63
C VAL A 88 -8.95 8.19 -18.93
N PRO A 89 -10.11 7.64 -18.53
CA PRO A 89 -11.12 8.40 -17.81
C PRO A 89 -10.66 8.66 -16.37
N ILE A 90 -10.77 9.91 -15.93
CA ILE A 90 -10.42 10.36 -14.58
C ILE A 90 -11.54 11.22 -13.98
N THR A 91 -11.59 11.29 -12.66
CA THR A 91 -12.42 12.25 -11.93
C THR A 91 -11.86 13.67 -12.05
N GLU A 92 -12.59 14.65 -11.53
CA GLU A 92 -12.11 16.04 -11.41
C GLU A 92 -10.86 16.14 -10.50
N ASP A 93 -10.79 15.28 -9.48
CA ASP A 93 -9.66 15.14 -8.55
C ASP A 93 -8.55 14.22 -9.06
N ASN A 94 -8.50 13.96 -10.37
CA ASN A 94 -7.50 13.11 -11.04
C ASN A 94 -7.44 11.65 -10.58
N VAL A 95 -8.47 11.14 -9.92
CA VAL A 95 -8.56 9.70 -9.59
C VAL A 95 -8.96 8.94 -10.84
N ILE A 96 -8.18 7.92 -11.21
CA ILE A 96 -8.47 7.13 -12.41
C ILE A 96 -9.72 6.26 -12.22
N LEU A 97 -10.59 6.25 -13.23
CA LEU A 97 -11.82 5.45 -13.25
C LEU A 97 -11.59 4.09 -13.92
N ASP A 98 -10.65 4.04 -14.86
CA ASP A 98 -10.20 2.83 -15.56
C ASP A 98 -8.74 3.02 -16.03
N GLY A 99 -8.16 2.03 -16.71
CA GLY A 99 -6.83 2.13 -17.32
C GLY A 99 -5.68 1.90 -16.36
N ALA A 100 -5.89 1.16 -15.26
CA ALA A 100 -4.87 0.95 -14.23
C ALA A 100 -3.54 0.39 -14.77
N HIS A 101 -3.59 -0.65 -15.60
CA HIS A 101 -2.40 -1.22 -16.25
C HIS A 101 -1.68 -0.22 -17.15
N ARG A 102 -2.45 0.62 -17.84
CA ARG A 102 -1.92 1.65 -18.72
C ARG A 102 -1.19 2.73 -17.94
N ILE A 103 -1.80 3.23 -16.88
CA ILE A 103 -1.19 4.23 -16.00
C ILE A 103 0.07 3.69 -15.34
N ALA A 104 0.03 2.48 -14.78
CA ALA A 104 1.20 1.86 -14.17
C ALA A 104 2.35 1.65 -15.17
N ALA A 105 2.08 1.19 -16.39
CA ALA A 105 3.11 1.01 -17.40
C ALA A 105 3.70 2.34 -17.88
N LEU A 106 2.88 3.37 -18.10
CA LEU A 106 3.37 4.70 -18.49
C LEU A 106 4.16 5.38 -17.35
N ALA A 107 3.70 5.24 -16.11
CA ALA A 107 4.39 5.76 -14.93
C ALA A 107 5.78 5.12 -14.75
N CYS A 108 5.91 3.82 -15.03
CA CYS A 108 7.21 3.10 -15.03
C CYS A 108 8.27 3.76 -15.93
N PHE A 109 7.85 4.42 -17.01
CA PHE A 109 8.74 5.11 -17.96
C PHE A 109 8.65 6.64 -17.89
N ASN A 110 8.01 7.19 -16.85
CA ASN A 110 7.76 8.63 -16.68
C ASN A 110 7.13 9.29 -17.93
N LYS A 111 6.16 8.61 -18.55
CA LYS A 111 5.49 9.08 -19.77
C LYS A 111 4.18 9.80 -19.47
N LYS A 112 3.79 10.63 -20.44
CA LYS A 112 2.50 11.33 -20.43
C LYS A 112 1.38 10.46 -20.98
N VAL A 113 0.16 10.76 -20.55
CA VAL A 113 -1.07 10.09 -20.99
C VAL A 113 -2.14 11.14 -21.31
N ASN A 114 -2.93 10.88 -22.35
CA ASN A 114 -4.12 11.67 -22.62
C ASN A 114 -5.25 11.15 -21.73
N VAL A 115 -5.91 12.06 -21.02
CA VAL A 115 -7.01 11.73 -20.12
C VAL A 115 -8.26 12.48 -20.52
N VAL A 116 -9.41 11.90 -20.19
CA VAL A 116 -10.71 12.55 -20.27
C VAL A 116 -11.26 12.77 -18.87
N VAL A 117 -11.55 14.02 -18.52
CA VAL A 117 -12.12 14.40 -17.23
C VAL A 117 -13.63 14.18 -17.28
N CYS A 118 -14.12 13.31 -16.40
CA CYS A 118 -15.51 12.98 -16.21
C CYS A 118 -16.09 13.82 -15.05
N GLU A 119 -16.60 15.01 -15.38
CA GLU A 119 -17.17 15.96 -14.42
C GLU A 119 -18.36 15.35 -13.65
N GLY A 120 -18.40 15.55 -12.33
CA GLY A 120 -19.44 15.00 -11.45
C GLY A 120 -19.45 13.47 -11.31
N VAL A 121 -18.45 12.77 -11.86
CA VAL A 121 -18.34 11.31 -11.75
C VAL A 121 -17.44 10.93 -10.58
N GLN A 122 -17.94 10.03 -9.74
CA GLN A 122 -17.18 9.43 -8.64
C GLN A 122 -16.77 7.99 -8.99
N PRO A 123 -15.63 7.50 -8.46
CA PRO A 123 -15.23 6.11 -8.67
C PRO A 123 -16.29 5.15 -8.12
N LYS A 124 -16.60 4.08 -8.87
CA LYS A 124 -17.57 3.05 -8.43
C LYS A 124 -17.14 2.32 -7.15
N ALA A 125 -15.84 2.29 -6.90
CA ALA A 125 -15.24 1.73 -5.70
C ALA A 125 -13.90 2.41 -5.43
N ARG A 126 -13.50 2.45 -4.16
CA ARG A 126 -12.12 2.75 -3.75
C ARG A 126 -11.32 1.45 -3.76
N PHE A 127 -10.25 1.41 -4.55
CA PHE A 127 -9.36 0.25 -4.65
C PHE A 127 -8.11 0.49 -3.79
N ASP A 128 -8.34 0.92 -2.54
CA ASP A 128 -7.31 1.23 -1.55
C ASP A 128 -6.78 -0.05 -0.86
N TYR A 129 -5.82 0.10 0.07
CA TYR A 129 -5.27 -1.04 0.79
C TYR A 129 -6.33 -1.82 1.59
N GLN A 130 -7.38 -1.15 2.09
CA GLN A 130 -8.45 -1.81 2.85
C GLN A 130 -9.31 -2.70 1.95
N TYR A 131 -9.60 -2.24 0.72
CA TYR A 131 -10.28 -3.03 -0.30
C TYR A 131 -9.56 -4.36 -0.53
N PHE A 132 -8.23 -4.34 -0.65
CA PHE A 132 -7.42 -5.54 -0.89
C PHE A 132 -7.24 -6.40 0.36
N LYS A 133 -7.00 -5.78 1.52
CA LYS A 133 -6.94 -6.47 2.81
C LYS A 133 -8.22 -7.25 3.08
N ASN A 134 -9.38 -6.63 2.85
CA ASN A 134 -10.70 -7.26 3.03
C ASN A 134 -11.00 -8.34 1.99
N ARG A 135 -10.18 -8.44 0.92
CA ARG A 135 -10.23 -9.49 -0.10
C ARG A 135 -9.12 -10.53 0.04
N GLY A 136 -8.45 -10.58 1.19
CA GLY A 136 -7.46 -11.61 1.48
C GLY A 136 -6.18 -11.46 0.66
N LEU A 137 -5.79 -10.24 0.26
CA LEU A 137 -4.44 -10.01 -0.23
C LEU A 137 -3.45 -10.25 0.91
N ALA A 138 -2.41 -11.06 0.67
CA ALA A 138 -1.44 -11.40 1.70
C ALA A 138 -0.69 -10.16 2.18
N TRP A 139 -0.40 -10.11 3.49
CA TRP A 139 0.25 -8.95 4.11
C TRP A 139 1.65 -8.68 3.58
N ASN A 140 2.45 -9.71 3.32
CA ASN A 140 3.78 -9.51 2.74
C ASN A 140 3.68 -8.85 1.35
N THR A 141 2.66 -9.20 0.57
CA THR A 141 2.39 -8.55 -0.72
C THR A 141 1.86 -7.13 -0.54
N MET A 142 0.96 -6.88 0.41
CA MET A 142 0.53 -5.53 0.74
C MET A 142 1.70 -4.64 1.19
N ASP A 143 2.61 -5.17 2.01
CA ASP A 143 3.80 -4.45 2.47
C ASP A 143 4.72 -4.09 1.28
N ILE A 144 4.93 -5.00 0.34
CA ILE A 144 5.70 -4.73 -0.89
C ILE A 144 5.03 -3.62 -1.71
N ILE A 145 3.71 -3.70 -1.90
CA ILE A 145 2.94 -2.70 -2.65
C ILE A 145 2.98 -1.33 -1.95
N ALA A 146 2.82 -1.29 -0.64
CA ALA A 146 2.90 -0.07 0.16
C ALA A 146 4.33 0.53 0.13
N ASN A 147 5.36 -0.31 0.14
CA ASN A 147 6.73 0.14 -0.02
C ASN A 147 7.01 0.69 -1.42
N GLU A 148 6.35 0.17 -2.46
CA GLU A 148 6.41 0.78 -3.79
C GLU A 148 5.69 2.14 -3.82
N MET A 149 4.51 2.22 -3.21
CA MET A 149 3.70 3.44 -3.14
C MET A 149 4.45 4.65 -2.57
N VAL A 150 5.19 4.47 -1.47
CA VAL A 150 5.93 5.57 -0.83
C VAL A 150 7.13 6.08 -1.65
N LYS A 151 7.58 5.34 -2.66
CA LYS A 151 8.64 5.79 -3.57
C LYS A 151 8.13 6.80 -4.58
N ASP A 152 6.89 6.61 -5.04
CA ASP A 152 6.30 7.38 -6.13
C ASP A 152 5.36 8.50 -5.65
N ILE A 153 4.89 8.46 -4.40
CA ILE A 153 4.07 9.52 -3.81
C ILE A 153 4.88 10.33 -2.77
N PRO A 154 5.26 11.58 -3.08
CA PRO A 154 6.16 12.37 -2.24
C PRO A 154 5.49 12.96 -0.98
N ASN A 155 4.16 13.09 -0.96
CA ASN A 155 3.40 13.68 0.14
C ASN A 155 2.82 12.64 1.12
N ILE A 156 3.41 11.43 1.17
CA ILE A 156 3.12 10.43 2.20
C ILE A 156 4.02 10.65 3.43
N TYR A 157 3.38 10.68 4.59
CA TYR A 157 3.99 10.75 5.91
C TYR A 157 3.69 9.48 6.70
N VAL A 158 4.55 9.17 7.69
CA VAL A 158 4.37 7.99 8.55
C VAL A 158 4.31 8.44 10.01
N ALA A 159 3.17 8.20 10.66
CA ALA A 159 3.08 8.27 12.11
C ALA A 159 3.52 6.93 12.73
N CYS A 160 4.57 6.97 13.54
CA CYS A 160 5.05 5.87 14.35
C CYS A 160 4.54 6.04 15.79
N LEU A 161 3.48 5.31 16.14
CA LEU A 161 2.87 5.29 17.47
C LEU A 161 3.60 4.26 18.33
N TRP A 162 4.26 4.71 19.39
CA TRP A 162 5.19 3.88 20.14
C TRP A 162 4.52 2.84 21.04
N PRO A 163 5.22 1.74 21.38
CA PRO A 163 4.67 0.67 22.23
C PRO A 163 4.05 1.16 23.54
N LYS A 164 4.68 2.12 24.22
CA LYS A 164 4.23 2.66 25.50
C LYS A 164 2.99 3.55 25.41
N MET A 165 2.60 3.96 24.20
CA MET A 165 1.41 4.77 23.99
C MET A 165 0.16 3.94 24.31
N LYS A 166 -0.55 4.35 25.36
CA LYS A 166 -1.86 3.78 25.72
C LYS A 166 -2.90 4.26 24.71
N GLU A 167 -3.98 3.51 24.52
CA GLU A 167 -5.14 3.93 23.72
C GLU A 167 -4.79 4.50 22.33
N LYS A 168 -3.91 3.82 21.58
CA LYS A 168 -3.49 4.24 20.23
C LYS A 168 -4.67 4.51 19.28
N SER A 169 -5.82 3.86 19.49
CA SER A 169 -7.05 4.04 18.72
C SER A 169 -7.50 5.50 18.66
N GLN A 170 -7.33 6.28 19.72
CA GLN A 170 -7.70 7.71 19.72
C GLN A 170 -6.79 8.52 18.81
N ALA A 171 -5.47 8.30 18.86
CA ALA A 171 -4.52 8.94 17.95
C ALA A 171 -4.77 8.53 16.48
N ILE A 172 -5.05 7.25 16.23
CA ILE A 172 -5.38 6.74 14.88
C ILE A 172 -6.68 7.37 14.38
N SER A 173 -7.71 7.49 15.21
CA SER A 173 -8.96 8.17 14.88
C SER A 173 -8.72 9.64 14.52
N THR A 174 -7.86 10.31 15.30
CA THR A 174 -7.48 11.71 15.10
C THR A 174 -6.73 11.92 13.79
N LEU A 175 -5.87 10.97 13.37
CA LEU A 175 -5.24 10.99 12.05
C LEU A 175 -6.27 10.74 10.94
N LYS A 176 -7.14 9.74 11.10
CA LYS A 176 -8.17 9.35 10.12
C LYS A 176 -9.21 10.44 9.85
N SER A 177 -9.51 11.29 10.84
CA SER A 177 -10.45 12.40 10.69
C SER A 177 -9.87 13.57 9.89
N GLU A 178 -8.55 13.70 9.83
CA GLU A 178 -7.86 14.84 9.22
C GLU A 178 -7.22 14.49 7.88
N PHE A 179 -6.73 13.26 7.72
CA PHE A 179 -5.92 12.86 6.58
C PHE A 179 -6.43 11.57 5.93
N PRO A 180 -6.36 11.48 4.59
CA PRO A 180 -6.54 10.22 3.90
C PRO A 180 -5.43 9.23 4.30
N ILE A 181 -5.84 8.06 4.79
CA ILE A 181 -4.91 6.98 5.16
C ILE A 181 -4.53 6.17 3.93
N ALA A 182 -3.23 6.04 3.71
CA ALA A 182 -2.64 5.32 2.60
C ALA A 182 -2.36 3.84 2.95
N TYR A 183 -1.90 3.57 4.17
CA TYR A 183 -1.58 2.21 4.64
C TYR A 183 -1.45 2.17 6.18
N GLU A 184 -1.60 1.00 6.78
CA GLU A 184 -1.36 0.79 8.21
C GLU A 184 -0.58 -0.52 8.44
N LYS A 185 0.39 -0.49 9.36
CA LYS A 185 1.19 -1.66 9.74
C LYS A 185 1.42 -1.72 11.25
N ASN A 186 1.19 -2.89 11.83
CA ASN A 186 1.53 -3.14 13.23
C ASN A 186 2.70 -4.12 13.32
N ILE A 187 3.66 -3.82 14.21
CA ILE A 187 4.80 -4.68 14.47
C ILE A 187 5.02 -4.80 15.97
N SER A 188 5.08 -6.03 16.46
CA SER A 188 5.58 -6.35 17.79
C SER A 188 7.06 -6.71 17.69
N CYS A 189 7.88 -6.13 18.56
CA CYS A 189 9.31 -6.42 18.62
C CYS A 189 9.83 -6.40 20.06
N ASN A 190 10.94 -7.08 20.33
CA ASN A 190 11.64 -6.96 21.61
C ASN A 190 12.39 -5.61 21.70
N LEU A 191 12.90 -5.27 22.89
CA LEU A 191 13.62 -4.01 23.12
C LEU A 191 14.87 -3.85 22.25
N THR A 192 15.59 -4.94 21.95
CA THR A 192 16.80 -4.89 21.11
C THR A 192 16.46 -4.48 19.68
N ASP A 193 15.44 -5.10 19.10
CA ASP A 193 14.96 -4.75 17.75
C ASP A 193 14.36 -3.32 17.74
N PHE A 194 13.67 -2.93 18.81
CA PHE A 194 13.15 -1.57 18.96
C PHE A 194 14.27 -0.50 19.01
N LYS A 195 15.38 -0.76 19.69
CA LYS A 195 16.56 0.14 19.71
C LYS A 195 17.16 0.33 18.31
N GLN A 196 17.26 -0.75 17.54
CA GLN A 196 17.71 -0.68 16.15
C GLN A 196 16.76 0.19 15.31
N LEU A 197 15.45 -0.01 15.48
CA LEU A 197 14.46 0.82 14.81
C LEU A 197 14.56 2.30 15.21
N ILE A 198 14.73 2.61 16.49
CA ILE A 198 14.95 4.00 16.95
C ILE A 198 16.18 4.60 16.26
N SER A 199 17.27 3.84 16.13
CA SER A 199 18.47 4.32 15.44
C SER A 199 18.21 4.64 13.97
N ILE A 200 17.39 3.82 13.30
CA ILE A 200 16.99 4.05 11.89
C ILE A 200 16.09 5.27 11.76
N ILE A 201 15.03 5.35 12.56
CA ILE A 201 14.02 6.43 12.49
C ILE A 201 14.65 7.79 12.75
N TYR A 202 15.64 7.85 13.64
CA TYR A 202 16.28 9.10 14.04
C TYR A 202 17.69 9.27 13.46
N ALA A 203 18.08 8.50 12.44
CA ALA A 203 19.45 8.49 11.91
C ALA A 203 20.00 9.88 11.51
N GLY A 204 19.13 10.82 11.13
CA GLY A 204 19.50 12.21 10.81
C GLY A 204 19.71 13.13 12.02
N GLN A 205 19.53 12.64 13.25
CA GLN A 205 19.63 13.44 14.47
C GLN A 205 21.00 13.24 15.16
N PRO A 206 21.68 14.32 15.59
CA PRO A 206 23.03 14.23 16.16
C PRO A 206 23.15 13.27 17.36
N TRP A 207 22.13 13.22 18.23
CA TRP A 207 22.12 12.41 19.45
C TRP A 207 22.07 10.90 19.19
N VAL A 208 21.73 10.44 17.99
CA VAL A 208 21.69 9.00 17.67
C VAL A 208 23.08 8.38 17.62
N ASN A 209 24.12 9.19 17.43
CA ASN A 209 25.51 8.72 17.44
C ASN A 209 25.98 8.29 18.84
N GLU A 210 25.21 8.59 19.90
CA GLU A 210 25.46 8.17 21.26
C GLU A 210 24.57 6.96 21.61
N PRO A 211 25.15 5.76 21.80
CA PRO A 211 24.37 4.56 22.09
C PRO A 211 23.50 4.68 23.36
N GLU A 212 23.95 5.45 24.36
CA GLU A 212 23.21 5.72 25.59
C GLU A 212 21.94 6.54 25.31
N SER A 213 22.05 7.61 24.50
CA SER A 213 20.92 8.44 24.09
C SER A 213 19.87 7.65 23.31
N VAL A 214 20.29 6.73 22.42
CA VAL A 214 19.39 5.78 21.73
C VAL A 214 18.71 4.84 22.73
N ASN A 215 19.48 4.27 23.66
CA ASN A 215 18.96 3.37 24.69
C ASN A 215 17.90 4.06 25.56
N ASP A 216 18.16 5.27 26.01
CA ASP A 216 17.24 6.06 26.84
C ASP A 216 15.97 6.41 26.08
N LYS A 217 16.10 6.83 24.81
CA LYS A 217 14.94 7.08 23.96
C LYS A 217 14.08 5.83 23.80
N ALA A 218 14.71 4.68 23.54
CA ALA A 218 14.01 3.41 23.38
C ALA A 218 13.28 3.02 24.67
N LEU A 219 13.94 3.06 25.83
CA LEU A 219 13.33 2.73 27.13
C LEU A 219 12.15 3.64 27.48
N GLN A 220 12.21 4.92 27.09
CA GLN A 220 11.11 5.85 27.32
C GLN A 220 9.89 5.60 26.43
N CYS A 221 10.07 4.97 25.26
CA CYS A 221 9.01 4.71 24.29
C CYS A 221 8.53 3.25 24.24
N PHE A 222 9.27 2.32 24.87
CA PHE A 222 9.00 0.88 24.82
C PHE A 222 8.06 0.40 25.95
N ASP A 223 7.26 -0.61 25.62
CA ASP A 223 6.49 -1.44 26.54
C ASP A 223 6.49 -2.86 25.95
N PHE A 224 6.83 -3.86 26.76
CA PHE A 224 6.93 -5.26 26.33
C PHE A 224 5.59 -5.83 25.86
N LYS A 225 4.47 -5.27 26.32
CA LYS A 225 3.12 -5.67 25.88
C LYS A 225 2.61 -4.84 24.70
N GLY A 226 3.33 -3.80 24.31
CA GLY A 226 2.94 -2.87 23.27
C GLY A 226 3.45 -3.28 21.89
N ASP A 227 2.66 -2.97 20.87
CA ASP A 227 3.09 -2.96 19.47
C ASP A 227 3.48 -1.54 19.02
N ILE A 228 4.22 -1.46 17.92
CA ILE A 228 4.40 -0.22 17.17
C ILE A 228 3.32 -0.20 16.11
N HIS A 229 2.55 0.89 16.04
CA HIS A 229 1.54 1.09 14.99
C HIS A 229 2.02 2.18 14.06
N PHE A 230 2.23 1.82 12.80
CA PHE A 230 2.62 2.71 11.72
C PHE A 230 1.38 3.09 10.91
N VAL A 231 1.11 4.38 10.80
CA VAL A 231 0.00 4.92 9.99
C VAL A 231 0.61 5.77 8.88
N PHE A 232 0.47 5.32 7.64
CA PHE A 232 0.85 6.08 6.45
C PHE A 232 -0.34 6.92 6.01
N PHE A 233 -0.14 8.22 5.82
CA PHE A 233 -1.20 9.15 5.43
C PHE A 233 -0.66 10.21 4.47
N THR A 234 -1.56 10.82 3.70
CA THR A 234 -1.22 11.90 2.78
C THR A 234 -1.57 13.25 3.36
N SER A 235 -0.74 14.26 3.10
CA SER A 235 -1.01 15.66 3.43
C SER A 235 -0.32 16.57 2.43
N ASP A 236 -1.02 17.58 1.92
CA ASP A 236 -0.43 18.56 1.01
C ASP A 236 0.29 19.71 1.75
N SER A 237 0.27 19.68 3.09
CA SER A 237 0.88 20.70 3.93
C SER A 237 1.69 20.09 5.07
N LEU A 238 2.99 20.40 5.12
CA LEU A 238 3.85 20.07 6.26
C LEU A 238 3.38 20.77 7.55
N GLU A 239 2.79 21.97 7.44
CA GLU A 239 2.24 22.69 8.59
C GLU A 239 1.10 21.89 9.25
N ASN A 240 0.22 21.30 8.44
CA ASN A 240 -0.86 20.43 8.95
C ASN A 240 -0.28 19.17 9.62
N VAL A 241 0.80 18.61 9.07
CA VAL A 241 1.50 17.45 9.64
C VAL A 241 2.13 17.80 11.00
N LEU A 242 2.76 18.97 11.13
CA LEU A 242 3.33 19.43 12.39
C LEU A 242 2.23 19.75 13.41
N SER A 243 1.13 20.36 12.98
CA SER A 243 -0.03 20.67 13.82
C SER A 243 -0.66 19.40 14.42
N ILE A 244 -0.89 18.35 13.61
CA ILE A 244 -1.44 17.09 14.12
C ILE A 244 -0.47 16.38 15.08
N LYS A 245 0.83 16.45 14.78
CA LYS A 245 1.90 15.87 15.60
C LYS A 245 1.88 16.48 17.01
N GLU A 246 1.82 17.81 17.11
CA GLU A 246 1.73 18.50 18.41
C GLU A 246 0.38 18.28 19.09
N ARG A 247 -0.73 18.28 18.35
CA ARG A 247 -2.05 18.01 18.92
C ARG A 247 -2.10 16.64 19.59
N ILE A 248 -1.59 15.60 18.93
CA ILE A 248 -1.53 14.26 19.53
C ILE A 248 -0.54 14.26 20.71
N ARG A 249 0.63 14.90 20.64
CA ARG A 249 1.55 14.99 21.79
C ARG A 249 0.90 15.61 23.02
N ASN A 250 0.12 16.66 22.84
CA ASN A 250 -0.61 17.33 23.92
C ASN A 250 -1.69 16.44 24.54
N LEU A 251 -2.39 15.63 23.73
CA LEU A 251 -3.40 14.67 24.23
C LEU A 251 -2.81 13.64 25.21
N TYR A 252 -1.56 13.23 24.99
CA TYR A 252 -0.93 12.15 25.78
C TYR A 252 0.09 12.64 26.83
N GLY A 253 0.49 13.92 26.79
CA GLY A 253 1.35 14.54 27.81
C GLY A 253 2.78 13.99 27.92
N GLN A 254 3.26 13.23 26.92
CA GLN A 254 4.61 12.63 26.90
C GLN A 254 5.56 13.33 25.90
N GLY A 255 5.14 14.46 25.33
CA GLY A 255 5.92 15.26 24.40
C GLY A 255 6.51 14.43 23.26
N LYS A 256 7.82 14.57 23.02
CA LYS A 256 8.52 13.85 21.93
C LYS A 256 8.57 12.32 22.12
N HIS A 257 8.17 11.79 23.27
CA HIS A 257 8.12 10.35 23.55
C HIS A 257 6.76 9.71 23.26
N THR A 258 5.75 10.49 22.84
CA THR A 258 4.44 9.96 22.44
C THR A 258 4.51 9.22 21.10
N LEU A 259 5.04 9.89 20.07
CA LEU A 259 5.09 9.39 18.70
C LEU A 259 6.18 10.12 17.89
N HIS A 260 6.51 9.55 16.73
CA HIS A 260 7.23 10.24 15.67
C HIS A 260 6.34 10.34 14.43
N ILE A 261 6.41 11.46 13.72
CA ILE A 261 5.88 11.59 12.37
C ILE A 261 7.04 12.10 11.52
N THR A 262 7.24 11.49 10.36
CA THR A 262 8.27 11.90 9.40
C THR A 262 8.05 13.33 8.94
N ASP A 263 9.12 14.04 8.63
CA ASP A 263 9.02 15.44 8.19
C ASP A 263 9.16 15.56 6.65
N ASN A 264 9.59 14.49 5.96
CA ASN A 264 9.79 14.47 4.50
C ASN A 264 9.74 13.05 3.89
N ALA A 265 9.71 12.99 2.56
CA ALA A 265 9.64 11.75 1.78
C ALA A 265 10.84 10.81 2.00
N ILE A 266 12.05 11.35 2.22
CA ILE A 266 13.26 10.54 2.41
C ILE A 266 13.14 9.74 3.71
N GLU A 267 12.75 10.40 4.81
CA GLU A 267 12.46 9.74 6.08
C GLU A 267 11.35 8.69 5.92
N THR A 268 10.25 9.04 5.25
CA THR A 268 9.16 8.10 4.97
C THR A 268 9.66 6.84 4.26
N GLN A 269 10.47 6.99 3.21
CA GLN A 269 11.03 5.88 2.44
C GLN A 269 12.00 5.02 3.26
N VAL A 270 12.84 5.65 4.09
CA VAL A 270 13.75 4.92 4.99
C VAL A 270 12.96 4.08 5.98
N ILE A 271 11.93 4.65 6.62
CA ILE A 271 11.08 3.91 7.57
C ILE A 271 10.35 2.78 6.84
N ALA A 272 9.66 3.08 5.74
CA ALA A 272 8.90 2.11 4.97
C ALA A 272 9.76 0.90 4.56
N LYS A 273 10.94 1.14 3.99
CA LYS A 273 11.87 0.09 3.59
C LYS A 273 12.22 -0.83 4.76
N ASN A 274 12.48 -0.27 5.93
CA ASN A 274 12.90 -1.06 7.10
C ASN A 274 11.76 -1.82 7.79
N ILE A 275 10.50 -1.38 7.64
CA ILE A 275 9.36 -1.99 8.34
C ILE A 275 8.45 -2.85 7.44
N LEU A 276 8.49 -2.62 6.13
CA LEU A 276 7.63 -3.29 5.14
C LEU A 276 8.37 -4.41 4.40
N ILE A 277 9.69 -4.30 4.18
CA ILE A 277 10.43 -5.33 3.46
C ILE A 277 10.83 -6.45 4.42
N GLU A 278 10.16 -7.60 4.27
CA GLU A 278 10.36 -8.78 5.13
C GLU A 278 11.83 -9.21 5.17
N GLU A 279 12.54 -9.21 4.04
CA GLU A 279 13.95 -9.59 4.00
C GLU A 279 14.85 -8.70 4.88
N ILE A 280 14.50 -7.42 5.02
CA ILE A 280 15.21 -6.48 5.89
C ILE A 280 14.83 -6.73 7.36
N ARG A 281 13.57 -7.11 7.60
CA ARG A 281 13.06 -7.45 8.93
C ARG A 281 13.45 -8.82 9.46
N LYS A 282 13.98 -9.73 8.64
CA LYS A 282 14.43 -11.07 9.09
C LYS A 282 15.46 -11.02 10.22
N ASN A 283 16.10 -9.86 10.42
CA ASN A 283 17.01 -9.63 11.53
C ASN A 283 16.30 -9.40 12.88
N TRP A 284 14.98 -9.17 12.90
CA TRP A 284 14.20 -8.99 14.12
C TRP A 284 13.78 -10.36 14.65
N LYS A 285 14.22 -10.71 15.86
CA LYS A 285 14.05 -12.06 16.45
C LYS A 285 12.60 -12.41 16.80
N SER A 286 11.65 -11.51 16.61
CA SER A 286 10.24 -11.73 16.93
C SER A 286 9.29 -11.27 15.82
N SER A 287 9.27 -11.97 14.68
CA SER A 287 8.08 -11.98 13.84
C SER A 287 7.08 -12.98 14.44
N SER A 288 6.07 -12.43 15.13
CA SER A 288 4.93 -13.13 15.74
C SER A 288 4.34 -14.21 14.81
N SER A 289 4.57 -15.49 15.15
CA SER A 289 3.93 -16.64 14.51
C SER A 289 2.40 -16.59 14.60
N ALA A 290 1.85 -15.94 15.62
CA ALA A 290 0.42 -15.79 15.84
C ALA A 290 -0.25 -14.82 14.86
N GLN A 291 0.43 -13.72 14.49
CA GLN A 291 -0.10 -12.75 13.54
C GLN A 291 -0.18 -13.37 12.15
N THR A 292 0.91 -13.99 11.68
CA THR A 292 0.95 -14.73 10.41
C THR A 292 -0.09 -15.85 10.33
N LEU A 293 -0.39 -16.52 11.45
CA LEU A 293 -1.45 -17.54 11.51
C LEU A 293 -2.85 -16.94 11.33
N MET A 294 -3.18 -15.87 12.08
CA MET A 294 -4.48 -15.20 11.96
C MET A 294 -4.71 -14.64 10.55
N GLU A 295 -3.64 -14.21 9.88
CA GLU A 295 -3.67 -13.71 8.51
C GLU A 295 -3.96 -14.82 7.50
N ARG A 296 -3.30 -15.98 7.61
CA ARG A 296 -3.60 -17.16 6.79
C ARG A 296 -5.03 -17.65 7.00
N ILE A 297 -5.52 -17.57 8.23
CA ILE A 297 -6.91 -17.88 8.56
C ILE A 297 -7.84 -16.90 7.84
N ALA A 298 -7.62 -15.58 7.96
CA ALA A 298 -8.46 -14.58 7.30
C ALA A 298 -8.47 -14.71 5.77
N GLU A 299 -7.31 -14.95 5.15
CA GLU A 299 -7.20 -15.24 3.72
C GLU A 299 -8.03 -16.47 3.35
N HIS A 300 -7.83 -17.59 4.05
CA HIS A 300 -8.52 -18.84 3.79
C HIS A 300 -10.04 -18.69 3.92
N TRP A 301 -10.50 -18.02 5.00
CA TRP A 301 -11.91 -17.74 5.23
C TRP A 301 -12.53 -16.91 4.11
N TYR A 302 -11.83 -15.88 3.61
CA TYR A 302 -12.30 -15.08 2.49
C TYR A 302 -12.52 -15.93 1.24
N TYR A 303 -11.51 -16.69 0.81
CA TYR A 303 -11.59 -17.49 -0.42
C TYR A 303 -12.58 -18.64 -0.31
N PHE A 304 -12.67 -19.29 0.85
CA PHE A 304 -13.68 -20.32 1.11
C PHE A 304 -15.09 -19.76 0.91
N TYR A 305 -15.42 -18.64 1.55
CA TYR A 305 -16.77 -18.10 1.54
C TYR A 305 -17.14 -17.40 0.20
N LYS A 306 -16.22 -16.61 -0.35
CA LYS A 306 -16.52 -15.75 -1.52
C LYS A 306 -16.29 -16.43 -2.86
N VAL A 307 -15.43 -17.45 -2.91
CA VAL A 307 -15.12 -18.16 -4.15
C VAL A 307 -15.68 -19.57 -4.12
N GLN A 308 -15.24 -20.39 -3.17
CA GLN A 308 -15.58 -21.83 -3.18
C GLN A 308 -17.06 -22.07 -2.88
N LEU A 309 -17.59 -21.48 -1.81
CA LEU A 309 -19.00 -21.62 -1.43
C LEU A 309 -19.94 -21.03 -2.48
N LEU A 310 -19.59 -19.87 -3.06
CA LEU A 310 -20.39 -19.25 -4.13
C LEU A 310 -20.41 -20.12 -5.38
N ASN A 311 -19.25 -20.62 -5.82
CA ASN A 311 -19.16 -21.54 -6.95
C ASN A 311 -19.94 -22.84 -6.69
N TRP A 312 -19.91 -23.35 -5.46
CA TRP A 312 -20.69 -24.52 -5.08
C TRP A 312 -22.19 -24.25 -5.15
N LYS A 313 -22.66 -23.11 -4.63
CA LYS A 313 -24.07 -22.66 -4.75
C LYS A 313 -24.50 -22.51 -6.21
N ILE A 314 -23.68 -21.91 -7.07
CA ILE A 314 -23.96 -21.78 -8.51
C ILE A 314 -24.02 -23.17 -9.17
N LYS A 315 -23.09 -24.07 -8.81
CA LYS A 315 -23.07 -25.44 -9.36
C LYS A 315 -24.31 -26.23 -8.94
N ILE A 316 -24.72 -26.13 -7.67
CA ILE A 316 -25.96 -26.74 -7.16
C ILE A 316 -27.17 -26.13 -7.87
N ALA A 317 -27.27 -24.80 -7.98
CA ALA A 317 -28.38 -24.14 -8.66
C ALA A 317 -28.49 -24.57 -10.14
N LYS A 318 -27.36 -24.76 -10.84
CA LYS A 318 -27.35 -25.30 -12.21
C LYS A 318 -27.76 -26.77 -12.30
N LEU A 319 -27.54 -27.57 -11.25
CA LEU A 319 -27.97 -28.96 -11.18
C LEU A 319 -29.46 -29.07 -10.86
N VAL A 320 -29.98 -28.20 -9.98
CA VAL A 320 -31.39 -28.17 -9.56
C VAL A 320 -32.28 -27.46 -10.59
N GLY A 321 -31.78 -26.47 -11.33
CA GLY A 321 -32.51 -25.80 -12.42
C GLY A 321 -32.54 -26.58 -13.75
N LYS A 322 -32.00 -27.81 -13.77
CA LYS A 322 -32.01 -28.72 -14.92
C LYS A 322 -32.92 -29.95 -14.71
N SER A 323 -33.73 -29.98 -13.66
CA SER A 323 -34.76 -31.01 -13.42
C SER A 323 -36.12 -30.59 -13.94
#